data_AF-A0A950D8M1-F1
#
_entry.id   AF-A0A950D8M1-F1
#
_cell.length_a   1.000
_cell.length_b   1.000
_cell.length_c   1.000
_cell.angle_alpha   90.00
_cell.angle_beta   90.00
_cell.angle_gamma   90.00
#
_symmetry.space_group_name_H-M   'P 1'
#
loop_
_entity.id
_entity.type
_entity.pdbx_description
1 polymer ?
#
loop_
_entity_poly.entity_id
_entity_poly.type
_entity_poly.pdbx_seq_one_letter_code
_entity_poly.pdbx_strand_id
1 'polypeptide(L)'
;MSADETELARLRLANHQKVGDAVMLPEIIGMAPVSAVIKADDLAFLTLVNATISVLIRAEELGITSENIDNSKSSKDPEALYLLGVTKGIGQPVGLDDQWATRVIKAVGNYGQAFERDLGSSSGLAIERGLNQTWRHGGLLYARPIR
;
A
#
# COMPACT_ATOMS: atom_id res chain seq x y z
N MET A 1 4.47 -2.51 -11.77
CA MET A 1 5.27 -1.28 -11.85
C MET A 1 6.71 -1.68 -11.67
N SER A 2 7.56 -1.31 -12.62
CA SER A 2 9.01 -1.46 -12.49
C SER A 2 9.55 -0.30 -11.65
N ALA A 3 10.57 -0.51 -10.82
CA ALA A 3 11.33 0.57 -10.20
C ALA A 3 11.80 1.63 -11.23
N ASP A 4 12.04 1.19 -12.47
CA ASP A 4 12.45 2.04 -13.58
C ASP A 4 11.38 3.06 -13.96
N GLU A 5 10.10 2.70 -13.95
CA GLU A 5 9.00 3.63 -14.28
C GLU A 5 8.93 4.78 -13.28
N THR A 6 9.10 4.46 -11.99
CA THR A 6 9.11 5.47 -10.92
C THR A 6 10.31 6.40 -11.06
N GLU A 7 11.50 5.87 -11.36
CA GLU A 7 12.70 6.69 -11.53
C GLU A 7 12.63 7.55 -12.80
N LEU A 8 12.12 7.01 -13.92
CA LEU A 8 11.90 7.79 -15.14
C LEU A 8 10.86 8.90 -14.92
N ALA A 9 9.77 8.61 -14.19
CA ALA A 9 8.79 9.63 -13.82
C ALA A 9 9.42 10.72 -12.95
N ARG A 10 10.31 10.35 -12.03
CA ARG A 10 11.06 11.29 -11.17
C ARG A 10 12.03 12.16 -11.99
N LEU A 11 12.79 11.57 -12.90
CA LEU A 11 13.69 12.29 -13.80
C LEU A 11 12.92 13.24 -14.72
N ARG A 12 11.77 12.80 -15.24
CA ARG A 12 10.85 13.65 -16.02
C ARG A 12 10.39 14.85 -15.21
N LEU A 13 10.03 14.66 -13.93
CA LEU A 13 9.62 15.77 -13.07
C LEU A 13 10.79 16.71 -12.74
N ALA A 14 12.00 16.16 -12.51
CA ALA A 14 13.16 16.94 -12.10
C ALA A 14 13.78 17.79 -13.22
N ASN A 15 13.75 17.29 -14.47
CA ASN A 15 14.53 17.88 -15.56
C ASN A 15 13.71 18.72 -16.56
N HIS A 16 12.38 18.70 -16.49
CA HIS A 16 11.53 19.32 -17.52
C HIS A 16 10.80 20.56 -16.98
N GLN A 17 11.26 21.73 -17.42
CA GLN A 17 10.69 23.03 -17.06
C GLN A 17 9.33 23.29 -17.75
N LYS A 18 9.00 22.56 -18.83
CA LYS A 18 7.70 22.63 -19.51
C LYS A 18 7.04 21.25 -19.57
N VAL A 19 5.73 21.23 -19.31
CA VAL A 19 4.89 20.05 -19.46
C VAL A 19 4.91 19.62 -20.93
N GLY A 20 5.36 18.39 -21.20
CA GLY A 20 5.41 17.80 -22.55
C GLY A 20 6.82 17.62 -23.14
N ASP A 21 7.87 18.17 -22.52
CA ASP A 21 9.24 18.08 -23.05
C ASP A 21 9.88 16.68 -22.91
N ALA A 22 9.30 15.80 -22.11
CA ALA A 22 9.67 14.38 -22.07
C ALA A 22 8.44 13.47 -22.01
N VAL A 23 8.55 12.37 -22.73
CA VAL A 23 7.56 11.31 -22.82
C VAL A 23 8.18 10.02 -22.32
N MET A 24 7.46 9.31 -21.44
CA MET A 24 7.81 7.94 -21.11
C MET A 24 7.30 7.05 -22.24
N LEU A 25 8.19 6.29 -22.86
CA LEU A 25 7.83 5.34 -23.90
C LEU A 25 7.03 4.18 -23.29
N PRO A 26 6.09 3.58 -24.04
CA PRO A 26 5.21 2.53 -23.51
C PRO A 26 5.91 1.19 -23.30
N GLU A 27 7.09 0.97 -23.87
CA GLU A 27 7.80 -0.30 -23.78
C GLU A 27 8.41 -0.54 -22.39
N ILE A 28 7.94 -1.61 -21.74
CA ILE A 28 8.53 -2.12 -20.50
C ILE A 28 9.54 -3.21 -20.87
N ILE A 29 10.83 -2.94 -20.68
CA ILE A 29 11.93 -3.85 -21.06
C ILE A 29 12.48 -4.67 -19.88
N GLY A 30 11.94 -4.48 -18.68
CA GLY A 30 12.46 -5.11 -17.46
C GLY A 30 11.38 -5.36 -16.41
N MET A 31 11.66 -6.32 -15.52
CA MET A 31 10.84 -6.63 -14.36
C MET A 31 11.62 -6.28 -13.08
N ALA A 32 11.32 -5.14 -12.47
CA ALA A 32 11.97 -4.68 -11.24
C ALA A 32 10.94 -4.50 -10.10
N PRO A 33 10.50 -5.58 -9.43
CA PRO A 33 9.60 -5.49 -8.29
C PRO A 33 10.32 -4.80 -7.12
N VAL A 34 9.68 -3.79 -6.52
CA VAL A 34 10.18 -3.13 -5.32
C VAL A 34 9.63 -3.86 -4.09
N SER A 35 10.49 -4.13 -3.12
CA SER A 35 10.11 -4.78 -1.86
C SER A 35 10.86 -4.13 -0.69
N ALA A 36 10.31 -4.28 0.51
CA ALA A 36 11.02 -3.91 1.71
C ALA A 36 12.19 -4.88 1.93
N VAL A 37 13.39 -4.33 2.18
CA VAL A 37 14.59 -5.12 2.49
C VAL A 37 14.81 -5.14 4.00
N ILE A 38 14.79 -6.34 4.58
CA ILE A 38 14.97 -6.56 6.01
C ILE A 38 16.20 -7.47 6.21
N LYS A 39 16.88 -7.33 7.35
CA LYS A 39 17.93 -8.27 7.75
C LYS A 39 17.35 -9.68 7.93
N ALA A 40 18.07 -10.69 7.44
CA ALA A 40 17.57 -12.07 7.40
C ALA A 40 17.41 -12.73 8.79
N ASP A 41 18.10 -12.21 9.81
CA ASP A 41 18.13 -12.74 11.17
C ASP A 41 17.06 -12.14 12.10
N ASP A 42 16.29 -11.14 11.65
CA ASP A 42 15.21 -10.52 12.41
C ASP A 42 13.83 -10.94 11.87
N LEU A 43 13.43 -12.17 12.20
CA LEU A 43 12.14 -12.72 11.77
C LEU A 43 10.93 -11.96 12.34
N ALA A 44 11.06 -11.41 13.56
CA ALA A 44 9.98 -10.66 14.18
C ALA A 44 9.71 -9.36 13.40
N PHE A 45 10.76 -8.61 13.06
CA PHE A 45 10.63 -7.40 12.27
C PHE A 45 10.18 -7.69 10.84
N LEU A 46 10.70 -8.76 10.20
CA LEU A 46 10.21 -9.21 8.90
C LEU A 46 8.70 -9.51 8.92
N THR A 47 8.22 -10.14 9.99
CA THR A 47 6.80 -10.47 10.16
C THR A 47 5.96 -9.20 10.30
N LEU A 48 6.42 -8.24 11.10
CA LEU A 48 5.76 -6.95 11.28
C LEU A 48 5.68 -6.13 9.98
N VAL A 49 6.77 -6.08 9.20
CA VAL A 49 6.81 -5.35 7.93
C VAL A 49 5.85 -5.97 6.92
N ASN A 50 5.88 -7.29 6.77
CA ASN A 50 4.96 -7.99 5.86
C ASN A 50 3.49 -7.83 6.28
N ALA A 51 3.20 -7.93 7.59
CA ALA A 51 1.86 -7.71 8.11
C ALA A 51 1.39 -6.28 7.85
N THR A 52 2.27 -5.28 8.00
CA THR A 52 1.95 -3.87 7.73
C THR A 52 1.54 -3.66 6.27
N ILE A 53 2.28 -4.24 5.31
CA ILE A 53 1.93 -4.17 3.89
C ILE A 53 0.57 -4.83 3.64
N SER A 54 0.32 -6.01 4.22
CA SER A 54 -1.00 -6.67 4.14
C SER A 54 -2.13 -5.82 4.72
N VAL A 55 -1.91 -5.14 5.85
CA VAL A 55 -2.91 -4.24 6.46
C VAL A 55 -3.30 -3.14 5.49
N LEU A 56 -2.33 -2.48 4.86
CA LEU A 56 -2.59 -1.38 3.94
C LEU A 56 -3.37 -1.83 2.70
N ILE A 57 -3.01 -2.97 2.12
CA ILE A 57 -3.72 -3.55 0.97
C ILE A 57 -5.12 -3.99 1.39
N ARG A 58 -5.26 -4.65 2.55
CA ARG A 58 -6.55 -5.13 3.04
C ARG A 58 -7.51 -4.00 3.36
N ALA A 59 -7.00 -2.90 3.93
CA ALA A 59 -7.78 -1.69 4.16
C ALA A 59 -8.34 -1.13 2.84
N GLU A 60 -7.54 -1.09 1.77
CA GLU A 60 -8.00 -0.67 0.44
C GLU A 60 -9.09 -1.61 -0.10
N GLU A 61 -8.87 -2.92 -0.04
CA GLU A 61 -9.86 -3.91 -0.50
C GLU A 61 -11.21 -3.81 0.23
N LEU A 62 -11.19 -3.42 1.51
CA LEU A 62 -12.40 -3.25 2.33
C LEU A 62 -12.98 -1.83 2.26
N GLY A 63 -12.36 -0.93 1.49
CA GLY A 63 -12.77 0.47 1.40
C GLY A 63 -12.58 1.26 2.71
N ILE A 64 -11.69 0.81 3.59
CA ILE A 64 -11.35 1.49 4.84
C ILE A 64 -10.26 2.51 4.55
N THR A 65 -10.49 3.77 4.94
CA THR A 65 -9.58 4.89 4.73
C THR A 65 -9.24 5.55 6.06
N SER A 66 -8.21 6.41 6.08
CA SER A 66 -7.89 7.24 7.25
C SER A 66 -9.07 8.10 7.72
N GLU A 67 -9.97 8.50 6.81
CA GLU A 67 -11.12 9.37 7.11
C GLU A 67 -12.33 8.60 7.66
N ASN A 68 -12.57 7.37 7.18
CA ASN A 68 -13.77 6.61 7.55
C ASN A 68 -13.52 5.57 8.65
N ILE A 69 -12.27 5.35 9.05
CA ILE A 69 -11.86 4.27 9.95
C ILE A 69 -12.65 4.18 11.26
N ASP A 70 -13.00 5.31 11.87
CA ASP A 70 -13.76 5.31 13.13
C ASP A 70 -15.23 4.89 12.91
N ASN A 71 -15.82 5.24 11.76
CA ASN A 71 -17.14 4.76 11.38
C ASN A 71 -17.12 3.27 11.02
N SER A 72 -16.03 2.81 10.38
CA SER A 72 -15.84 1.42 9.96
C SER A 72 -15.76 0.43 11.14
N LYS A 73 -15.51 0.90 12.37
CA LYS A 73 -15.59 0.07 13.59
C LYS A 73 -16.98 -0.44 13.91
N SER A 74 -18.02 0.19 13.37
CA SER A 74 -19.42 -0.25 13.49
C SER A 74 -19.87 -1.13 12.31
N SER A 75 -18.95 -1.56 11.45
CA SER A 75 -19.24 -2.44 10.33
C SER A 75 -19.79 -3.79 10.77
N LYS A 76 -20.58 -4.44 9.90
CA LYS A 76 -21.03 -5.82 10.09
C LYS A 76 -20.10 -6.86 9.44
N ASP A 77 -19.10 -6.40 8.69
CA ASP A 77 -18.12 -7.27 8.04
C ASP A 77 -17.09 -7.78 9.08
N PRO A 78 -17.03 -9.10 9.36
CA PRO A 78 -16.09 -9.66 10.31
C PRO A 78 -14.63 -9.36 9.97
N GLU A 79 -14.30 -9.25 8.68
CA GLU A 79 -12.95 -8.97 8.22
C GLU A 79 -12.53 -7.54 8.51
N ALA A 80 -13.46 -6.58 8.36
CA ALA A 80 -13.26 -5.20 8.77
C ALA A 80 -13.09 -5.09 10.29
N LEU A 81 -13.93 -5.79 11.07
CA LEU A 81 -13.84 -5.78 12.53
C LEU A 81 -12.55 -6.41 13.04
N TYR A 82 -12.05 -7.46 12.38
CA TYR A 82 -10.75 -8.07 12.68
C TYR A 82 -9.60 -7.13 12.33
N LEU A 83 -9.61 -6.53 11.13
CA LEU A 83 -8.60 -5.56 10.70
C LEU A 83 -8.49 -4.36 11.66
N LEU A 84 -9.62 -3.89 12.16
CA LEU A 84 -9.69 -2.73 13.05
C LEU A 84 -9.44 -3.06 14.53
N GLY A 85 -9.17 -4.33 14.85
CA GLY A 85 -8.94 -4.80 16.22
C GLY A 85 -10.17 -4.75 17.12
N VAL A 86 -11.37 -4.64 16.55
CA VAL A 86 -12.64 -4.78 17.29
C VAL A 86 -12.83 -6.26 17.68
N THR A 87 -12.57 -7.16 16.72
CA THR A 87 -12.36 -8.57 17.01
C THR A 87 -10.89 -8.77 17.37
N LYS A 88 -10.62 -9.40 18.51
CA LYS A 88 -9.26 -9.62 19.01
C LYS A 88 -8.46 -10.61 18.15
N GLY A 89 -7.14 -10.45 18.12
CA GLY A 89 -6.19 -11.43 17.59
C GLY A 89 -5.29 -10.92 16.47
N ILE A 90 -5.53 -9.74 15.88
CA ILE A 90 -4.68 -9.20 14.82
C ILE A 90 -3.30 -8.77 15.33
N GLY A 91 -3.17 -8.45 16.62
CA GLY A 91 -1.90 -8.06 17.22
C GLY A 91 -0.99 -9.25 17.58
N GLN A 92 -1.56 -10.41 17.89
CA GLN A 92 -0.83 -11.57 18.39
C GLN A 92 0.29 -12.04 17.44
N PRO A 93 0.07 -12.20 16.11
CA PRO A 93 1.10 -12.72 15.20
C PRO A 93 2.33 -11.80 15.06
N VAL A 94 2.18 -10.52 15.40
CA VAL A 94 3.23 -9.49 15.31
C VAL A 94 3.73 -9.01 16.67
N GLY A 95 3.22 -9.58 17.77
CA GLY A 95 3.61 -9.18 19.13
C GLY A 95 3.15 -7.77 19.54
N LEU A 96 2.07 -7.26 18.95
CA LEU A 96 1.50 -5.93 19.25
C LEU A 96 0.09 -6.06 19.85
N ASP A 97 -0.47 -4.95 20.34
CA ASP A 97 -1.88 -4.89 20.71
C ASP A 97 -2.79 -4.84 19.48
N ASP A 98 -4.04 -5.28 19.62
CA ASP A 98 -4.99 -5.38 18.50
C ASP A 98 -5.31 -4.05 17.80
N GLN A 99 -5.01 -2.90 18.42
CA GLN A 99 -5.26 -1.59 17.80
C GLN A 99 -4.11 -1.14 16.87
N TRP A 100 -3.05 -1.92 16.71
CA TRP A 100 -1.88 -1.55 15.90
C TRP A 100 -2.23 -1.23 14.44
N ALA A 101 -3.01 -2.08 13.79
CA ALA A 101 -3.41 -1.91 12.40
C ALA A 101 -4.27 -0.64 12.21
N THR A 102 -5.18 -0.38 13.15
CA THR A 102 -5.97 0.86 13.20
C THR A 102 -5.07 2.10 13.28
N ARG A 103 -4.01 2.05 14.11
CA ARG A 103 -3.05 3.17 14.20
C ARG A 103 -2.27 3.37 12.91
N VAL A 104 -1.85 2.30 12.24
CA VAL A 104 -1.17 2.37 10.93
C VAL A 104 -2.07 3.04 9.91
N ILE A 105 -3.29 2.54 9.71
CA ILE A 105 -4.22 3.08 8.71
C ILE A 105 -4.57 4.55 9.01
N LYS A 106 -4.75 4.92 10.28
CA LYS A 106 -4.95 6.33 10.67
C LYS A 106 -3.78 7.23 10.30
N ALA A 107 -2.55 6.72 10.43
CA ALA A 107 -1.35 7.53 10.23
C ALA A 107 -1.02 7.75 8.75
N VAL A 108 -1.19 6.73 7.90
CA VAL A 108 -0.71 6.78 6.50
C VAL A 108 -1.79 6.59 5.45
N GLY A 109 -3.02 6.22 5.86
CA GLY A 109 -4.09 5.79 4.98
C GLY A 109 -3.99 4.30 4.62
N ASN A 110 -4.84 3.85 3.69
CA ASN A 110 -4.68 2.55 3.04
C ASN A 110 -3.65 2.61 1.89
N TYR A 111 -3.38 1.47 1.24
CA TYR A 111 -2.42 1.40 0.14
C TYR A 111 -2.76 2.36 -1.01
N GLY A 112 -4.02 2.42 -1.44
CA GLY A 112 -4.47 3.32 -2.49
C GLY A 112 -4.27 4.80 -2.14
N GLN A 113 -4.53 5.19 -0.90
CA GLN A 113 -4.29 6.57 -0.43
C GLN A 113 -2.80 6.93 -0.46
N ALA A 114 -1.94 6.02 0.00
CA ALA A 114 -0.50 6.21 -0.06
C ALA A 114 -0.02 6.32 -1.52
N PHE A 115 -0.51 5.43 -2.39
CA PHE A 115 -0.16 5.46 -3.81
C PHE A 115 -0.59 6.76 -4.48
N GLU A 116 -1.85 7.18 -4.34
CA GLU A 116 -2.35 8.39 -5.00
C GLU A 116 -1.61 9.65 -4.56
N ARG A 117 -1.31 9.75 -3.26
CA ARG A 117 -0.56 10.87 -2.69
C ARG A 117 0.86 10.96 -3.24
N ASP A 118 1.55 9.82 -3.30
CA ASP A 118 3.00 9.81 -3.51
C ASP A 118 3.40 9.54 -4.97
N LEU A 119 2.60 8.77 -5.72
CA LEU A 119 2.91 8.32 -7.08
C LEU A 119 1.78 8.59 -8.10
N GLY A 120 0.53 8.54 -7.65
CA GLY A 120 -0.64 8.56 -8.51
C GLY A 120 -0.98 9.95 -9.04
N SER A 121 -2.24 10.10 -9.43
CA SER A 121 -2.77 11.30 -10.08
C SER A 121 -2.73 12.55 -9.21
N SER A 122 -2.75 12.37 -7.88
CA SER A 122 -2.64 13.46 -6.91
C SER A 122 -1.19 13.89 -6.67
N SER A 123 -0.22 13.15 -7.21
CA SER A 123 1.20 13.48 -7.16
C SER A 123 1.64 14.21 -8.45
N GLY A 124 2.78 14.91 -8.39
CA GLY A 124 3.42 15.47 -9.59
C GLY A 124 3.97 14.41 -10.57
N LEU A 125 3.99 13.13 -10.19
CA LEU A 125 4.48 12.04 -11.03
C LEU A 125 3.41 11.48 -11.97
N ALA A 126 2.15 11.49 -11.53
CA ALA A 126 0.97 11.03 -12.28
C ALA A 126 1.15 9.62 -12.89
N ILE A 127 1.65 8.68 -12.08
CA ILE A 127 1.86 7.28 -12.47
C ILE A 127 0.53 6.53 -12.33
N GLU A 128 0.15 5.78 -13.37
CA GLU A 128 -1.00 4.89 -13.29
C GLU A 128 -0.70 3.67 -12.42
N ARG A 129 -1.72 3.17 -11.70
CA ARG A 129 -1.57 2.02 -10.80
C ARG A 129 -1.04 0.77 -11.51
N GLY A 130 -1.52 0.46 -12.71
CA GLY A 130 -1.16 -0.73 -13.47
C GLY A 130 -1.19 -2.02 -12.62
N LEU A 131 -0.08 -2.76 -12.60
CA LEU A 131 0.05 -3.99 -11.79
C LEU A 131 -0.05 -3.76 -10.28
N ASN A 132 0.10 -2.52 -9.79
CA ASN A 132 -0.10 -2.19 -8.37
C ASN A 132 -1.58 -1.98 -8.00
N GLN A 133 -2.52 -2.32 -8.88
CA GLN A 133 -3.91 -2.46 -8.46
C GLN A 133 -4.06 -3.66 -7.52
N THR A 134 -5.12 -3.65 -6.72
CA THR A 134 -5.51 -4.85 -5.96
C THR A 134 -5.93 -5.96 -6.93
N TRP A 135 -5.83 -7.22 -6.50
CA TRP A 135 -6.25 -8.37 -7.30
C TRP A 135 -7.73 -8.29 -7.71
N ARG A 136 -8.58 -7.65 -6.90
CA ARG A 136 -10.00 -7.40 -7.20
C ARG A 136 -10.21 -6.46 -8.39
N HIS A 137 -9.18 -5.69 -8.74
CA HIS A 137 -9.18 -4.73 -9.85
C HIS A 137 -8.17 -5.12 -10.94
N GLY A 138 -7.80 -6.40 -11.03
CA GLY A 138 -6.95 -6.93 -12.10
C GLY A 138 -5.46 -6.67 -11.92
N GLY A 139 -5.02 -6.20 -10.76
CA GLY A 139 -3.60 -6.07 -10.42
C GLY A 139 -3.03 -7.28 -9.68
N LEU A 140 -1.83 -7.12 -9.14
CA LEU A 140 -1.07 -8.19 -8.47
C LEU A 140 -1.04 -8.04 -6.95
N LEU A 141 -1.52 -6.93 -6.39
CA LEU A 141 -1.50 -6.75 -4.95
C LEU A 141 -2.58 -7.59 -4.26
N TYR A 142 -2.14 -8.44 -3.36
CA TYR A 142 -2.97 -9.33 -2.58
C TYR A 142 -2.57 -9.26 -1.11
N ALA A 143 -3.52 -8.96 -0.23
CA ALA A 143 -3.28 -8.96 1.20
C ALA A 143 -3.15 -10.40 1.71
N ARG A 144 -1.96 -10.78 2.20
CA ARG A 144 -1.80 -12.05 2.90
C ARG A 144 -2.61 -12.03 4.21
N PRO A 145 -3.27 -13.13 4.59
CA PRO A 145 -3.92 -13.24 5.90
C PRO A 145 -2.94 -12.93 7.04
N ILE A 146 -3.37 -12.07 7.96
CA ILE A 146 -2.65 -11.76 9.20
C ILE A 146 -3.28 -12.68 10.25
N ARG A 147 -2.67 -13.85 10.48
CA ARG A 147 -3.13 -14.85 11.45
C ARG A 147 -1.93 -15.57 12.04
#